data_AF-A0A3B8V088-F1
#
_entry.id   AF-A0A3B8V088-F1
#
_cell.length_a   1.000
_cell.length_b   1.000
_cell.length_c   1.000
_cell.angle_alpha   90.00
_cell.angle_beta   90.00
_cell.angle_gamma   90.00
#
_symmetry.space_group_name_H-M   'P 1'
#
loop_
_entity.id
_entity.type
_entity.pdbx_description
1 polymer ?
#
loop_
_entity_poly.entity_id
_entity_poly.type
_entity_poly.pdbx_seq_one_letter_code
_entity_poly.pdbx_strand_id
1 'polypeptide(L)'
;RMRLLGATVHEVDSGSRTLKDATNEAMRDWMGSVGETHYILGSVVGPHPFPTIVRELQSVIGVECRAQCLETLGRLPDAVVACVGGGSNAAGIFAPFVPDRDVRLVGVEAGGRGTTPGGHAAPLAFGSPGVLHGSLSYVLQDEEGQTADVHSCSAGLDYPGVGPEHAHWKDTGRVEYRVVDDAEALTAFQDLSRLEGIIPALETAHAIAASVRLAAEMPAETNLVLNCSGRGDKDVQEVMRLLESGSPGRRRGVPPPADTRDDASCYRFDHDQSNQIHPARAVLHPDPSGRPWSGRRKVHDPWPRNPVRTADPAREGGRLHPHRLVQRPESLR
;
A
#
# COMPACT_ATOMS: atom_id res chain seq x y z
N ARG A 1 9.73 -3.31 -18.82
CA ARG A 1 8.27 -3.02 -18.84
C ARG A 1 8.01 -1.54 -19.13
N MET A 2 8.43 -0.59 -18.28
CA MET A 2 8.22 0.86 -18.52
C MET A 2 8.78 1.36 -19.86
N ARG A 3 10.04 1.03 -20.19
CA ARG A 3 10.65 1.39 -21.49
C ARG A 3 9.88 0.84 -22.70
N LEU A 4 9.24 -0.33 -22.58
CA LEU A 4 8.41 -0.91 -23.64
C LEU A 4 7.12 -0.10 -23.88
N LEU A 5 6.62 0.57 -22.85
CA LEU A 5 5.44 1.44 -22.92
C LEU A 5 5.79 2.87 -23.40
N GLY A 6 7.05 3.12 -23.78
CA GLY A 6 7.51 4.43 -24.26
C GLY A 6 7.97 5.39 -23.16
N ALA A 7 8.03 4.96 -21.90
CA ALA A 7 8.53 5.79 -20.81
C ALA A 7 10.08 5.84 -20.81
N THR A 8 10.64 7.03 -20.65
CA THR A 8 12.06 7.21 -20.30
C THR A 8 12.26 6.80 -18.85
N VAL A 9 13.28 5.97 -18.58
CA VAL A 9 13.59 5.50 -17.22
C VAL A 9 14.96 6.04 -16.84
N HIS A 10 14.98 6.92 -15.84
CA HIS A 10 16.17 7.48 -15.24
C HIS A 10 16.53 6.67 -13.99
N GLU A 11 17.72 6.08 -14.01
CA GLU A 11 18.27 5.36 -12.85
C GLU A 11 18.89 6.38 -11.88
N VAL A 12 18.68 6.18 -10.58
CA VAL A 12 19.15 7.08 -9.52
C VAL A 12 20.30 6.41 -8.77
N ASP A 13 21.49 6.97 -8.94
CA ASP A 13 22.73 6.42 -8.35
C ASP A 13 23.10 7.08 -7.00
N SER A 14 22.37 8.12 -6.61
CA SER A 14 22.57 8.87 -5.37
C SER A 14 21.99 8.14 -4.14
N GLY A 15 22.56 8.41 -2.97
CA GLY A 15 22.05 7.91 -1.69
C GLY A 15 22.04 6.39 -1.57
N SER A 16 20.96 5.85 -1.02
CA SER A 16 20.72 4.41 -0.83
C SER A 16 20.32 3.66 -2.10
N ARG A 17 20.03 4.39 -3.20
CA ARG A 17 19.54 3.86 -4.47
C ARG A 17 18.21 3.11 -4.33
N THR A 18 17.34 3.62 -3.47
CA THR A 18 16.01 3.07 -3.18
C THR A 18 14.91 4.10 -3.45
N LEU A 19 13.68 3.80 -3.03
CA LEU A 19 12.49 4.60 -3.26
C LEU A 19 12.61 6.04 -2.71
N LYS A 20 13.30 6.22 -1.58
CA LYS A 20 13.58 7.55 -1.00
C LYS A 20 14.34 8.43 -2.00
N ASP A 21 15.41 7.91 -2.58
CA ASP A 21 16.29 8.66 -3.47
C ASP A 21 15.61 8.96 -4.82
N ALA A 22 14.86 7.99 -5.35
CA ALA A 22 14.01 8.20 -6.53
C ALA A 22 12.97 9.31 -6.32
N THR A 23 12.38 9.38 -5.11
CA THR A 23 11.43 10.46 -4.76
C THR A 23 12.12 11.81 -4.69
N ASN A 24 13.33 11.87 -4.11
CA ASN A 24 14.13 13.10 -4.03
C ASN A 24 14.47 13.64 -5.42
N GLU A 25 14.97 12.81 -6.33
CA GLU A 25 15.30 13.26 -7.69
C GLU A 25 14.05 13.68 -8.47
N ALA A 26 12.93 12.96 -8.34
CA ALA A 26 11.68 13.33 -8.99
C ALA A 26 11.13 14.68 -8.49
N MET A 27 11.22 14.96 -7.18
CA MET A 27 10.84 16.26 -6.64
C MET A 27 11.76 17.39 -7.14
N ARG A 28 13.07 17.13 -7.27
CA ARG A 28 14.02 18.11 -7.83
C ARG A 28 13.72 18.43 -9.30
N ASP A 29 13.48 17.41 -10.11
CA ASP A 29 13.08 17.60 -11.51
C ASP A 29 11.78 18.40 -11.61
N TRP A 30 10.78 18.06 -10.79
CA TRP A 30 9.50 18.76 -10.78
C TRP A 30 9.64 20.25 -10.42
N MET A 31 10.51 20.60 -9.46
CA MET A 31 10.76 22.00 -9.11
C MET A 31 11.29 22.82 -10.30
N GLY A 32 12.09 22.21 -11.19
CA GLY A 32 12.61 22.87 -12.39
C GLY A 32 11.65 22.88 -13.58
N SER A 33 10.64 21.99 -13.59
CA SER A 33 9.78 21.74 -14.76
C SER A 33 8.27 21.94 -14.51
N VAL A 34 7.88 22.48 -13.35
CA VAL A 34 6.47 22.61 -12.89
C VAL A 34 5.50 23.26 -13.89
N GLY A 35 5.98 24.12 -14.80
CA GLY A 35 5.16 24.76 -15.82
C GLY A 35 4.67 23.82 -16.94
N GLU A 36 5.38 22.71 -17.16
CA GLU A 36 5.13 21.77 -18.26
C GLU A 36 4.98 20.32 -17.77
N THR A 37 5.39 20.03 -16.54
CA THR A 37 5.40 18.69 -15.94
C THR A 37 4.40 18.57 -14.80
N HIS A 38 3.52 17.56 -14.89
CA HIS A 38 2.72 17.12 -13.76
C HIS A 38 3.43 15.96 -13.02
N TYR A 39 3.77 16.18 -11.75
CA TYR A 39 4.37 15.13 -10.93
C TYR A 39 3.31 14.16 -10.40
N ILE A 40 3.37 12.90 -10.85
CA ILE A 40 2.48 11.82 -10.41
C ILE A 40 3.11 11.15 -9.17
N LEU A 41 2.85 11.72 -8.00
CA LEU A 41 3.31 11.16 -6.74
C LEU A 41 2.49 9.90 -6.39
N GLY A 42 3.19 8.78 -6.17
CA GLY A 42 2.58 7.44 -6.17
C GLY A 42 1.96 6.95 -4.86
N SER A 43 1.88 7.78 -3.82
CA SER A 43 1.35 7.37 -2.52
C SER A 43 0.66 8.51 -1.76
N VAL A 44 0.06 8.23 -0.60
CA VAL A 44 -0.60 9.25 0.25
C VAL A 44 0.38 10.07 1.09
N VAL A 45 1.59 10.26 0.57
CA VAL A 45 2.67 11.08 1.16
C VAL A 45 2.74 12.41 0.42
N GLY A 46 3.67 13.28 0.82
CA GLY A 46 3.90 14.53 0.11
C GLY A 46 3.04 15.69 0.60
N PRO A 47 3.27 16.91 0.08
CA PRO A 47 2.51 18.08 0.48
C PRO A 47 1.05 17.98 0.04
N HIS A 48 0.16 18.70 0.72
CA HIS A 48 -1.18 18.94 0.18
C HIS A 48 -1.07 19.55 -1.23
N PRO A 49 -1.86 19.09 -2.22
CA PRO A 49 -3.02 18.20 -2.12
C PRO A 49 -2.77 16.70 -2.37
N PHE A 50 -1.53 16.23 -2.52
CA PHE A 50 -1.26 14.85 -2.94
C PHE A 50 -1.86 13.78 -2.03
N PRO A 51 -1.71 13.80 -0.69
CA PRO A 51 -2.30 12.79 0.18
C PRO A 51 -3.82 12.65 -0.02
N THR A 52 -4.53 13.78 -0.11
CA THR A 52 -5.98 13.80 -0.33
C THR A 52 -6.34 13.25 -1.69
N ILE A 53 -5.70 13.71 -2.77
CA ILE A 53 -5.99 13.24 -4.13
C ILE A 53 -5.77 11.72 -4.23
N VAL A 54 -4.64 11.23 -3.73
CA VAL A 54 -4.32 9.80 -3.82
C VAL A 54 -5.28 8.96 -2.99
N ARG A 55 -5.68 9.39 -1.78
CA ARG A 55 -6.72 8.70 -1.01
C ARG A 55 -8.03 8.64 -1.79
N GLU A 56 -8.50 9.78 -2.32
CA GLU A 56 -9.78 9.83 -3.05
C GLU A 56 -9.76 8.93 -4.29
N LEU A 57 -8.64 8.87 -5.01
CA LEU A 57 -8.51 7.98 -6.17
C LEU A 57 -8.41 6.50 -5.78
N GLN A 58 -7.91 6.19 -4.59
CA GLN A 58 -7.80 4.83 -4.06
C GLN A 58 -9.05 4.38 -3.26
N SER A 59 -9.94 5.31 -2.88
CA SER A 59 -11.09 5.01 -2.00
C SER A 59 -12.08 4.02 -2.63
N VAL A 60 -12.05 3.89 -3.95
CA VAL A 60 -12.82 2.89 -4.70
C VAL A 60 -12.61 1.47 -4.15
N ILE A 61 -11.39 1.14 -3.69
CA ILE A 61 -11.08 -0.15 -3.07
C ILE A 61 -11.97 -0.40 -1.86
N GLY A 62 -12.06 0.56 -0.94
CA GLY A 62 -12.89 0.45 0.26
C GLY A 62 -14.39 0.49 -0.05
N VAL A 63 -14.79 1.29 -1.04
CA VAL A 63 -16.20 1.41 -1.45
C VAL A 63 -16.71 0.08 -2.02
N GLU A 64 -15.93 -0.52 -2.92
CA GLU A 64 -16.25 -1.83 -3.50
C GLU A 64 -16.20 -2.94 -2.44
N CYS A 65 -15.15 -2.98 -1.62
CA CYS A 65 -15.00 -3.92 -0.51
C CYS A 65 -16.22 -3.87 0.43
N ARG A 66 -16.65 -2.68 0.82
CA ARG A 66 -17.82 -2.49 1.70
C ARG A 66 -19.10 -3.03 1.07
N ALA A 67 -19.34 -2.74 -0.21
CA ALA A 67 -20.49 -3.25 -0.93
C ALA A 67 -20.45 -4.79 -1.03
N GLN A 68 -19.29 -5.35 -1.37
CA GLN A 68 -19.08 -6.80 -1.45
C GLN A 68 -19.27 -7.49 -0.09
N CYS A 69 -18.83 -6.89 1.01
CA CYS A 69 -19.06 -7.43 2.36
C CYS A 69 -20.56 -7.49 2.68
N LEU A 70 -21.30 -6.43 2.39
CA LEU A 70 -22.76 -6.42 2.62
C LEU A 70 -23.48 -7.45 1.74
N GLU A 71 -23.04 -7.64 0.49
CA GLU A 71 -23.61 -8.62 -0.43
C GLU A 71 -23.32 -10.07 0.00
N THR A 72 -22.07 -10.36 0.38
CA THR A 72 -21.59 -11.73 0.64
C THR A 72 -21.74 -12.17 2.08
N LEU A 73 -21.51 -11.26 3.05
CA LEU A 73 -21.55 -11.53 4.48
C LEU A 73 -22.86 -11.08 5.13
N GLY A 74 -23.65 -10.23 4.47
CA GLY A 74 -24.85 -9.61 5.03
C GLY A 74 -24.56 -8.55 6.12
N ARG A 75 -23.28 -8.24 6.36
CA ARG A 75 -22.80 -7.29 7.37
C ARG A 75 -21.42 -6.72 6.98
N LEU A 76 -20.96 -5.71 7.71
CA LEU A 76 -19.58 -5.25 7.63
C LEU A 76 -18.61 -6.29 8.24
N PRO A 77 -17.34 -6.34 7.81
CA PRO A 77 -16.36 -7.24 8.38
C PRO A 77 -15.98 -6.79 9.80
N ASP A 78 -15.47 -7.72 10.61
CA ASP A 78 -15.00 -7.42 11.96
C ASP A 78 -13.61 -6.75 11.93
N ALA A 79 -12.80 -7.03 10.90
CA ALA A 79 -11.52 -6.38 10.67
C ALA A 79 -11.19 -6.16 9.18
N VAL A 80 -10.44 -5.09 8.88
CA VAL A 80 -9.84 -4.83 7.56
C VAL A 80 -8.34 -4.62 7.74
N VAL A 81 -7.52 -5.34 6.98
CA VAL A 81 -6.05 -5.36 7.10
C VAL A 81 -5.40 -4.93 5.78
N ALA A 82 -4.37 -4.09 5.84
CA ALA A 82 -3.60 -3.66 4.67
C ALA A 82 -2.15 -3.32 5.01
N CYS A 83 -1.23 -3.51 4.07
CA CYS A 83 0.18 -3.16 4.23
C CYS A 83 0.40 -1.64 4.08
N VAL A 84 1.35 -1.09 4.83
CA VAL A 84 1.61 0.36 4.91
C VAL A 84 3.10 0.62 4.67
N GLY A 85 3.42 1.07 3.46
CA GLY A 85 4.65 1.80 3.16
C GLY A 85 4.34 3.29 3.24
N GLY A 86 4.23 3.97 2.10
CA GLY A 86 3.65 5.32 2.05
C GLY A 86 2.15 5.37 2.43
N GLY A 87 1.42 4.27 2.22
CA GLY A 87 0.06 4.05 2.76
C GLY A 87 -1.11 4.07 1.76
N SER A 88 -0.90 4.29 0.46
CA SER A 88 -2.03 4.55 -0.47
C SER A 88 -3.08 3.44 -0.55
N ASN A 89 -2.66 2.18 -0.67
CA ASN A 89 -3.59 1.04 -0.70
C ASN A 89 -4.39 0.92 0.62
N ALA A 90 -3.74 1.17 1.75
CA ALA A 90 -4.33 1.09 3.07
C ALA A 90 -5.32 2.24 3.31
N ALA A 91 -4.92 3.48 3.01
CA ALA A 91 -5.82 4.63 3.05
C ALA A 91 -7.03 4.45 2.13
N GLY A 92 -6.84 3.90 0.93
CA GLY A 92 -7.91 3.61 -0.02
C GLY A 92 -8.94 2.62 0.52
N ILE A 93 -8.49 1.49 1.07
CA ILE A 93 -9.42 0.51 1.63
C ILE A 93 -10.03 0.97 2.95
N PHE A 94 -9.30 1.71 3.79
CA PHE A 94 -9.75 2.14 5.11
C PHE A 94 -10.73 3.30 5.08
N ALA A 95 -10.54 4.29 4.19
CA ALA A 95 -11.28 5.55 4.24
C ALA A 95 -12.81 5.37 4.33
N PRO A 96 -13.46 4.47 3.57
CA PRO A 96 -14.90 4.24 3.68
C PRO A 96 -15.36 3.58 4.98
N PHE A 97 -14.46 2.90 5.71
CA PHE A 97 -14.74 2.26 7.00
C PHE A 97 -14.35 3.13 8.20
N VAL A 98 -13.67 4.28 8.00
CA VAL A 98 -13.28 5.18 9.11
C VAL A 98 -14.45 5.56 10.03
N PRO A 99 -15.67 5.83 9.53
CA PRO A 99 -16.83 6.11 10.40
C PRO A 99 -17.34 4.88 11.18
N ASP A 100 -17.13 3.66 10.67
CA ASP A 100 -17.65 2.41 11.22
C ASP A 100 -16.76 1.91 12.37
N ARG A 101 -17.02 2.40 13.59
CA ARG A 101 -16.15 2.17 14.77
C ARG A 101 -16.05 0.72 15.21
N ASP A 102 -17.03 -0.11 14.88
CA ASP A 102 -17.02 -1.54 15.18
C ASP A 102 -16.11 -2.33 14.23
N VAL A 103 -15.70 -1.74 13.10
CA VAL A 103 -14.75 -2.34 12.16
C VAL A 103 -13.33 -1.98 12.58
N ARG A 104 -12.57 -2.99 12.99
CA ARG A 104 -11.14 -2.84 13.31
C ARG A 104 -10.36 -2.57 12.02
N LEU A 105 -9.49 -1.57 12.03
CA LEU A 105 -8.62 -1.25 10.90
C LEU A 105 -7.17 -1.49 11.32
N VAL A 106 -6.45 -2.32 10.56
CA VAL A 106 -5.10 -2.75 10.91
C VAL A 106 -4.13 -2.48 9.76
N GLY A 107 -3.28 -1.48 9.94
CA GLY A 107 -2.14 -1.20 9.06
C GLY A 107 -0.94 -2.07 9.41
N VAL A 108 -0.18 -2.51 8.41
CA VAL A 108 0.98 -3.40 8.64
C VAL A 108 2.24 -2.81 8.02
N GLU A 109 3.18 -2.40 8.86
CA GLU A 109 4.48 -1.88 8.45
C GLU A 109 5.55 -2.97 8.36
N ALA A 110 6.62 -2.70 7.60
CA ALA A 110 7.72 -3.64 7.42
C ALA A 110 8.70 -3.60 8.60
N GLY A 111 8.79 -4.70 9.33
CA GLY A 111 9.73 -4.94 10.42
C GLY A 111 11.13 -5.31 9.97
N GLY A 112 11.32 -5.56 8.68
CA GLY A 112 12.61 -5.88 8.08
C GLY A 112 13.32 -7.04 8.80
N ARG A 113 14.56 -6.80 9.20
CA ARG A 113 15.42 -7.74 9.94
C ARG A 113 15.28 -7.65 11.46
N GLY A 114 14.49 -6.71 11.96
CA GLY A 114 14.31 -6.46 13.39
C GLY A 114 14.19 -4.96 13.72
N THR A 115 14.05 -4.65 15.01
CA THR A 115 13.68 -3.31 15.49
C THR A 115 14.86 -2.34 15.67
N THR A 116 16.06 -2.72 15.26
CA THR A 116 17.24 -1.84 15.35
C THR A 116 17.16 -0.76 14.27
N PRO A 117 17.61 0.48 14.53
CA PRO A 117 17.70 1.52 13.50
C PRO A 117 18.41 1.00 12.23
N GLY A 118 17.86 1.30 11.05
CA GLY A 118 18.34 0.76 9.78
C GLY A 118 17.91 -0.68 9.46
N GLY A 119 17.26 -1.37 10.40
CA GLY A 119 16.83 -2.76 10.25
C GLY A 119 15.38 -2.95 9.79
N HIS A 120 14.58 -1.89 9.74
CA HIS A 120 13.14 -1.93 9.43
C HIS A 120 12.68 -0.68 8.68
N ALA A 121 11.44 -0.69 8.18
CA ALA A 121 10.75 0.43 7.56
C ALA A 121 9.35 0.57 8.18
N ALA A 122 9.33 0.93 9.48
CA ALA A 122 8.14 1.01 10.31
C ALA A 122 8.08 2.34 11.11
N PRO A 123 7.85 3.47 10.43
CA PRO A 123 7.83 4.80 11.04
C PRO A 123 6.70 5.02 12.05
N LEU A 124 5.53 4.39 11.89
CA LEU A 124 4.44 4.53 12.87
C LEU A 124 4.72 3.75 14.16
N ALA A 125 5.43 2.63 14.07
CA ALA A 125 5.82 1.83 15.23
C ALA A 125 7.03 2.41 15.99
N PHE A 126 8.06 2.88 15.26
CA PHE A 126 9.36 3.22 15.86
C PHE A 126 9.89 4.61 15.51
N GLY A 127 9.17 5.37 14.68
CA GLY A 127 9.55 6.72 14.30
C GLY A 127 9.02 7.78 15.26
N SER A 128 9.27 9.03 14.88
CA SER A 128 8.81 10.22 15.60
C SER A 128 8.23 11.24 14.62
N PRO A 129 7.39 12.19 15.09
CA PRO A 129 6.89 13.27 14.24
C PRO A 129 8.04 14.08 13.60
N GLY A 130 7.98 14.27 12.29
CA GLY A 130 8.99 14.98 11.50
C GLY A 130 8.44 15.44 10.15
N VAL A 131 9.19 16.31 9.48
CA VAL A 131 8.82 16.79 8.13
C VAL A 131 9.69 16.08 7.11
N LEU A 132 9.07 15.24 6.28
CA LEU A 132 9.74 14.56 5.17
C LEU A 132 8.92 14.72 3.89
N HIS A 133 9.60 15.01 2.79
CA HIS A 133 9.01 15.12 1.45
C HIS A 133 7.78 16.05 1.39
N GLY A 134 7.74 17.10 2.21
CA GLY A 134 6.68 18.12 2.18
C GLY A 134 5.46 17.85 3.08
N SER A 135 5.46 16.80 3.91
CA SER A 135 4.41 16.55 4.90
C SER A 135 4.98 16.41 6.33
N LEU A 136 4.27 16.96 7.31
CA LEU A 136 4.45 16.63 8.73
C LEU A 136 3.75 15.30 9.02
N SER A 137 4.51 14.28 9.39
CA SER A 137 4.01 12.92 9.67
C SER A 137 4.99 12.17 10.59
N TYR A 138 4.83 10.87 10.76
CA TYR A 138 5.86 10.02 11.38
C TYR A 138 6.98 9.71 10.39
N VAL A 139 8.22 9.80 10.88
CA VAL A 139 9.45 9.57 10.13
C VAL A 139 10.44 8.79 11.00
N LEU A 140 11.18 7.86 10.39
CA LEU A 140 12.37 7.27 10.99
C LEU A 140 13.52 8.26 10.82
N GLN A 141 13.96 8.84 11.94
CA GLN A 141 14.98 9.88 11.98
C GLN A 141 15.83 9.73 13.25
N ASP A 142 17.07 10.23 13.19
CA ASP A 142 17.94 10.29 14.36
C ASP A 142 17.61 11.48 15.28
N GLU A 143 18.38 11.63 16.35
CA GLU A 143 18.20 12.69 17.35
C GLU A 143 18.43 14.11 16.77
N GLU A 144 19.15 14.22 15.66
CA GLU A 144 19.39 15.48 14.94
C GLU A 144 18.34 15.75 13.86
N GLY A 145 17.34 14.86 13.72
CA GLY A 145 16.29 14.95 12.70
C GLY A 145 16.73 14.55 11.30
N GLN A 146 17.89 13.90 11.15
CA GLN A 146 18.30 13.34 9.86
C GLN A 146 17.49 12.08 9.57
N THR A 147 17.00 11.95 8.33
CA THR A 147 16.24 10.77 7.91
C THR A 147 17.13 9.52 7.99
N ALA A 148 16.70 8.54 8.77
CA ALA A 148 17.42 7.29 8.96
C ALA A 148 17.35 6.41 7.70
N ASP A 149 18.36 5.56 7.55
CA ASP A 149 18.27 4.44 6.61
C ASP A 149 17.23 3.42 7.11
N VAL A 150 16.67 2.67 6.17
CA VAL A 150 15.60 1.70 6.41
C VAL A 150 15.87 0.40 5.67
N HIS A 151 15.13 -0.65 6.05
CA HIS A 151 15.21 -1.93 5.39
C HIS A 151 13.86 -2.65 5.33
N SER A 152 13.57 -3.23 4.17
CA SER A 152 12.57 -4.28 3.99
C SER A 152 13.00 -5.19 2.84
N CYS A 153 12.61 -6.47 2.88
CA CYS A 153 12.67 -7.35 1.70
C CYS A 153 11.71 -6.88 0.58
N SER A 154 10.74 -6.03 0.91
CA SER A 154 9.75 -5.48 -0.02
C SER A 154 10.08 -4.04 -0.41
N ALA A 155 10.50 -3.83 -1.67
CA ALA A 155 10.87 -2.50 -2.16
C ALA A 155 9.73 -1.45 -2.05
N GLY A 156 8.45 -1.87 -2.10
CA GLY A 156 7.31 -0.96 -1.95
C GLY A 156 7.01 -0.54 -0.51
N LEU A 157 7.58 -1.22 0.48
CA LEU A 157 7.48 -0.86 1.91
C LEU A 157 8.75 -0.19 2.43
N ASP A 158 9.86 -0.22 1.68
CA ASP A 158 11.16 0.32 2.06
C ASP A 158 11.21 1.86 1.97
N TYR A 159 10.49 2.52 2.90
CA TYR A 159 10.33 3.97 2.94
C TYR A 159 10.34 4.48 4.40
N PRO A 160 11.13 5.53 4.72
CA PRO A 160 11.31 5.98 6.11
C PRO A 160 10.19 6.88 6.65
N GLY A 161 9.15 7.18 5.86
CA GLY A 161 8.03 8.01 6.30
C GLY A 161 6.69 7.35 6.03
N VAL A 162 5.61 8.08 6.30
CA VAL A 162 4.25 7.57 6.06
C VAL A 162 3.29 8.72 5.78
N GLY A 163 2.17 8.46 5.11
CA GLY A 163 1.16 9.48 4.84
C GLY A 163 0.61 10.13 6.11
N PRO A 164 0.37 11.47 6.13
CA PRO A 164 -0.04 12.19 7.32
C PRO A 164 -1.42 11.76 7.87
N GLU A 165 -2.28 11.21 7.01
CA GLU A 165 -3.58 10.70 7.46
C GLU A 165 -3.45 9.40 8.26
N HIS A 166 -2.47 8.56 7.94
CA HIS A 166 -2.15 7.39 8.76
C HIS A 166 -1.62 7.79 10.14
N ALA A 167 -0.78 8.82 10.22
CA ALA A 167 -0.33 9.40 11.49
C ALA A 167 -1.53 9.89 12.32
N HIS A 168 -2.46 10.62 11.70
CA HIS A 168 -3.68 11.06 12.37
C HIS A 168 -4.54 9.88 12.86
N TRP A 169 -4.73 8.84 12.04
CA TRP A 169 -5.49 7.65 12.46
C TRP A 169 -4.81 6.84 13.56
N LYS A 170 -3.47 6.83 13.61
CA LYS A 170 -2.70 6.24 14.70
C LYS A 170 -2.97 7.00 16.01
N ASP A 171 -2.78 8.32 15.98
CA ASP A 171 -2.83 9.13 17.21
C ASP A 171 -4.25 9.25 17.78
N THR A 172 -5.27 9.13 16.93
CA THR A 172 -6.68 9.05 17.34
C THR A 172 -7.12 7.63 17.72
N GLY A 173 -6.25 6.62 17.59
CA GLY A 173 -6.57 5.22 17.83
C GLY A 173 -7.60 4.63 16.86
N ARG A 174 -7.82 5.26 15.70
CA ARG A 174 -8.77 4.74 14.70
C ARG A 174 -8.20 3.52 13.97
N VAL A 175 -6.90 3.51 13.69
CA VAL A 175 -6.20 2.41 13.02
C VAL A 175 -5.11 1.89 13.94
N GLU A 176 -5.08 0.58 14.13
CA GLU A 176 -4.01 -0.16 14.80
C GLU A 176 -2.87 -0.39 13.79
N TYR A 177 -1.62 -0.18 14.19
CA TYR A 177 -0.47 -0.47 13.32
C TYR A 177 0.36 -1.59 13.92
N ARG A 178 0.56 -2.66 13.14
CA ARG A 178 1.38 -3.83 13.48
C ARG A 178 2.62 -3.87 12.60
N VAL A 179 3.61 -4.64 13.04
CA VAL A 179 4.86 -4.84 12.32
C VAL A 179 5.00 -6.32 11.96
N VAL A 180 5.49 -6.61 10.75
CA VAL A 180 5.79 -7.96 10.27
C VAL A 180 7.22 -7.99 9.74
N ASP A 181 8.02 -8.95 10.19
CA ASP A 181 9.40 -9.08 9.72
C ASP A 181 9.51 -9.78 8.35
N ASP A 182 10.70 -9.73 7.75
CA ASP A 182 10.94 -10.30 6.42
C ASP A 182 10.71 -11.83 6.38
N ALA A 183 11.00 -12.54 7.47
CA ALA A 183 10.84 -13.99 7.53
C ALA A 183 9.36 -14.40 7.60
N GLU A 184 8.57 -13.67 8.38
CA GLU A 184 7.12 -13.81 8.45
C GLU A 184 6.48 -13.51 7.08
N ALA A 185 6.90 -12.43 6.41
CA ALA A 185 6.40 -12.08 5.08
C ALA A 185 6.76 -13.15 4.03
N LEU A 186 7.98 -13.68 4.03
CA LEU A 186 8.39 -14.77 3.12
C LEU A 186 7.63 -16.07 3.38
N THR A 187 7.27 -16.34 4.63
CA THR A 187 6.43 -17.49 4.99
C THR A 187 5.02 -17.30 4.43
N ALA A 188 4.40 -16.15 4.69
CA ALA A 188 3.06 -15.83 4.18
C ALA A 188 2.98 -15.80 2.64
N PHE A 189 4.04 -15.36 1.96
CA PHE A 189 4.14 -15.43 0.51
C PHE A 189 4.04 -16.88 0.02
N GLN A 190 4.80 -17.79 0.64
CA GLN A 190 4.80 -19.21 0.28
C GLN A 190 3.47 -19.87 0.60
N ASP A 191 2.88 -19.54 1.75
CA ASP A 191 1.62 -20.13 2.20
C ASP A 191 0.49 -19.77 1.25
N LEU A 192 0.30 -18.48 0.90
CA LEU A 192 -0.73 -18.10 -0.07
C LEU A 192 -0.52 -18.75 -1.43
N SER A 193 0.74 -18.82 -1.89
CA SER A 193 1.09 -19.43 -3.17
C SER A 193 0.77 -20.93 -3.20
N ARG A 194 1.01 -21.65 -2.09
CA ARG A 194 0.81 -23.10 -2.01
C ARG A 194 -0.63 -23.49 -1.69
N LEU A 195 -1.28 -22.76 -0.80
CA LEU A 195 -2.60 -23.09 -0.29
C LEU A 195 -3.71 -22.59 -1.23
N GLU A 196 -3.55 -21.38 -1.78
CA GLU A 196 -4.60 -20.71 -2.57
C GLU A 196 -4.22 -20.56 -4.05
N GLY A 197 -3.00 -20.90 -4.45
CA GLY A 197 -2.53 -20.75 -5.83
C GLY A 197 -2.39 -19.29 -6.28
N ILE A 198 -2.33 -18.34 -5.33
CA ILE A 198 -2.19 -16.91 -5.58
C ILE A 198 -0.76 -16.51 -5.19
N ILE A 199 -0.01 -15.92 -6.13
CA ILE A 199 1.33 -15.40 -5.87
C ILE A 199 1.20 -13.92 -5.45
N PRO A 200 1.32 -13.57 -4.16
CA PRO A 200 1.12 -12.19 -3.69
C PRO A 200 2.37 -11.36 -3.95
N ALA A 201 2.23 -10.03 -4.03
CA ALA A 201 3.38 -9.15 -3.89
C ALA A 201 3.99 -9.29 -2.48
N LEU A 202 5.29 -9.04 -2.33
CA LEU A 202 5.93 -9.07 -0.99
C LEU A 202 5.31 -8.05 -0.04
N GLU A 203 4.82 -6.92 -0.56
CA GLU A 203 4.05 -5.92 0.19
C GLU A 203 2.77 -6.57 0.77
N THR A 204 2.01 -7.26 -0.06
CA THR A 204 0.78 -7.97 0.33
C THR A 204 1.06 -9.09 1.33
N ALA A 205 2.17 -9.80 1.18
CA ALA A 205 2.56 -10.88 2.08
C ALA A 205 2.75 -10.42 3.54
N HIS A 206 3.18 -9.17 3.77
CA HIS A 206 3.21 -8.60 5.12
C HIS A 206 1.80 -8.53 5.73
N ALA A 207 0.83 -8.04 4.96
CA ALA A 207 -0.55 -7.96 5.42
C ALA A 207 -1.18 -9.35 5.65
N ILE A 208 -0.82 -10.36 4.85
CA ILE A 208 -1.24 -11.76 5.05
C ILE A 208 -0.68 -12.30 6.36
N ALA A 209 0.62 -12.16 6.62
CA ALA A 209 1.24 -12.64 7.85
C ALA A 209 0.56 -12.05 9.10
N ALA A 210 0.31 -10.73 9.09
CA ALA A 210 -0.42 -10.07 10.16
C ALA A 210 -1.87 -10.57 10.27
N SER A 211 -2.54 -10.81 9.14
CA SER A 211 -3.92 -11.30 9.12
C SER A 211 -4.03 -12.71 9.70
N VAL A 212 -3.07 -13.60 9.44
CA VAL A 212 -3.03 -14.95 10.02
C VAL A 212 -2.88 -14.87 11.54
N ARG A 213 -1.96 -14.03 12.05
CA ARG A 213 -1.81 -13.81 13.50
C ARG A 213 -3.10 -13.24 14.12
N LEU A 214 -3.68 -12.24 13.47
CA LEU A 214 -4.90 -11.59 13.93
C LEU A 214 -6.10 -12.55 13.94
N ALA A 215 -6.26 -13.37 12.89
CA ALA A 215 -7.33 -14.35 12.80
C ALA A 215 -7.23 -15.42 13.90
N ALA A 216 -6.00 -15.82 14.28
CA ALA A 216 -5.79 -16.76 15.38
C ALA A 216 -6.20 -16.20 16.76
N GLU A 217 -6.27 -14.87 16.91
CA GLU A 217 -6.73 -14.17 18.12
C GLU A 217 -8.26 -13.92 18.10
N MET A 218 -8.92 -14.14 16.97
CA MET A 218 -10.33 -13.79 16.76
C MET A 218 -11.26 -15.01 16.93
N PRO A 219 -12.53 -14.81 17.33
CA PRO A 219 -13.52 -15.88 17.32
C PRO A 219 -13.72 -16.44 15.91
N ALA A 220 -13.96 -17.74 15.81
CA ALA A 220 -14.04 -18.46 14.53
C ALA A 220 -15.14 -17.92 13.59
N GLU A 221 -16.17 -17.29 14.14
CA GLU A 221 -17.34 -16.76 13.42
C GLU A 221 -17.16 -15.31 12.93
N THR A 222 -15.98 -14.73 13.12
CA THR A 222 -15.68 -13.36 12.67
C THR A 222 -15.10 -13.35 11.26
N ASN A 223 -15.28 -12.22 10.57
CA ASN A 223 -14.84 -12.01 9.21
C ASN A 223 -13.72 -10.97 9.17
N LEU A 224 -12.63 -11.33 8.51
CA LEU A 224 -11.50 -10.45 8.26
C LEU A 224 -11.37 -10.25 6.75
N VAL A 225 -11.23 -9.00 6.32
CA VAL A 225 -10.89 -8.65 4.94
C VAL A 225 -9.44 -8.21 4.87
N LEU A 226 -8.72 -8.75 3.91
CA LEU A 226 -7.35 -8.39 3.60
C LEU A 226 -7.32 -7.64 2.25
N ASN A 227 -6.61 -6.51 2.19
CA ASN A 227 -6.30 -5.86 0.93
C ASN A 227 -5.15 -6.58 0.20
N CYS A 228 -5.48 -7.32 -0.85
CA CYS A 228 -4.48 -7.92 -1.75
C CYS A 228 -3.93 -6.86 -2.71
N SER A 229 -3.00 -6.03 -2.21
CA SER A 229 -2.54 -4.80 -2.87
C SER A 229 -1.81 -5.02 -4.21
N GLY A 230 -1.28 -6.22 -4.46
CA GLY A 230 -0.66 -6.53 -5.73
C GLY A 230 -0.27 -7.99 -5.91
N ARG A 231 0.06 -8.34 -7.16
CA ARG A 231 0.57 -9.66 -7.55
C ARG A 231 2.09 -9.74 -7.50
N GLY A 232 2.62 -10.92 -7.23
CA GLY A 232 4.04 -11.15 -6.96
C GLY A 232 4.94 -11.41 -8.16
N ASP A 233 4.48 -11.26 -9.41
CA ASP A 233 5.31 -11.52 -10.59
C ASP A 233 6.64 -10.75 -10.59
N LYS A 234 6.66 -9.56 -9.98
CA LYS A 234 7.87 -8.73 -9.85
C LYS A 234 8.84 -9.28 -8.79
N ASP A 235 8.34 -10.03 -7.82
CA ASP A 235 9.06 -10.44 -6.61
C ASP A 235 9.57 -11.87 -6.69
N VAL A 236 9.07 -12.72 -7.60
CA VAL A 236 9.43 -14.15 -7.68
C VAL A 236 10.95 -14.38 -7.66
N GLN A 237 11.71 -13.63 -8.46
CA GLN A 237 13.18 -13.78 -8.51
C GLN A 237 13.84 -13.41 -7.19
N GLU A 238 13.37 -12.34 -6.55
CA GLU A 238 13.91 -11.89 -5.27
C GLU A 238 13.55 -12.86 -4.16
N VAL A 239 12.32 -13.37 -4.13
CA VAL A 239 11.88 -14.40 -3.18
C VAL A 239 12.72 -15.67 -3.35
N MET A 240 12.95 -16.14 -4.58
CA MET A 240 13.81 -17.30 -4.83
C MET A 240 15.21 -17.07 -4.26
N ARG A 241 15.82 -15.91 -4.54
CA ARG A 241 17.13 -15.52 -4.01
C ARG A 241 17.17 -15.52 -2.48
N LEU A 242 16.15 -14.93 -1.85
CA LEU A 242 16.05 -14.84 -0.39
C LEU A 242 15.92 -16.24 0.25
N LEU A 243 15.06 -17.11 -0.30
CA LEU A 243 14.86 -18.47 0.19
C LEU A 243 16.10 -19.36 0.02
N GLU A 244 16.86 -19.19 -1.08
CA GLU A 244 18.14 -19.87 -1.28
C GLU A 244 19.20 -19.41 -0.28
N SER A 245 19.24 -18.10 0.03
CA SER A 245 20.20 -17.53 0.98
C SER A 245 19.91 -17.87 2.44
N GLY A 246 18.66 -18.13 2.80
CA GLY A 246 18.23 -18.52 4.14
C GLY A 246 18.34 -20.03 4.43
N SER A 247 18.65 -20.87 3.44
CA SER A 247 18.78 -22.31 3.61
C SER A 247 20.17 -22.67 4.17
N PRO A 248 20.31 -23.22 5.39
CA PRO A 248 21.61 -23.68 5.87
C PRO A 248 22.05 -24.91 5.06
N GLY A 249 22.94 -24.68 4.09
CA GLY A 249 23.74 -25.73 3.45
C GLY A 249 23.10 -26.44 2.24
N ARG A 250 23.04 -25.77 1.08
CA ARG A 250 23.39 -26.45 -0.17
C ARG A 250 24.87 -26.24 -0.43
N ARG A 251 25.69 -27.18 0.07
CA ARG A 251 27.10 -27.29 -0.34
C ARG A 251 27.14 -27.38 -1.87
N ARG A 252 27.98 -26.54 -2.49
CA ARG A 252 28.36 -26.68 -3.90
C ARG A 252 28.88 -28.11 -4.13
N GLY A 253 28.27 -28.79 -5.10
CA GLY A 253 28.88 -29.87 -5.88
C GLY A 253 29.30 -31.14 -5.13
N VAL A 254 28.39 -32.11 -5.02
CA VAL A 254 28.77 -33.52 -5.10
C VAL A 254 28.34 -33.98 -6.51
N PRO A 255 29.25 -34.46 -7.37
CA PRO A 255 28.85 -34.99 -8.67
C PRO A 255 28.00 -36.25 -8.45
N PRO A 256 27.04 -36.56 -9.33
CA PRO A 256 26.23 -37.77 -9.19
C PRO A 256 27.13 -39.01 -9.21
N PRO A 257 26.79 -40.08 -8.47
CA PRO A 257 27.53 -41.33 -8.54
C PRO A 257 27.50 -41.84 -9.98
N ALA A 258 28.66 -42.29 -10.46
CA ALA A 258 28.75 -43.00 -11.73
C ALA A 258 27.97 -44.32 -11.64
N ASP A 259 27.21 -44.59 -12.69
CA ASP A 259 26.57 -45.88 -13.03
C ASP A 259 25.33 -46.26 -12.22
N THR A 260 24.17 -45.79 -12.68
CA THR A 260 22.99 -46.64 -12.79
C THR A 260 22.43 -46.50 -14.21
N ARG A 261 22.52 -47.60 -14.94
CA ARG A 261 22.13 -47.81 -16.32
C ARG A 261 20.71 -47.35 -16.62
N ASP A 262 20.56 -46.87 -17.85
CA ASP A 262 19.32 -46.50 -18.53
C ASP A 262 18.13 -47.40 -18.20
N ASP A 263 17.05 -46.78 -17.71
CA ASP A 263 15.69 -47.20 -18.06
C ASP A 263 14.88 -45.97 -18.49
N ALA A 264 15.25 -45.45 -19.65
CA ALA A 264 14.46 -44.49 -20.41
C ALA A 264 13.28 -45.22 -21.05
N SER A 265 12.26 -45.56 -20.26
CA SER A 265 11.01 -46.14 -20.77
C SER A 265 9.76 -45.71 -19.97
N CYS A 266 9.64 -44.44 -19.62
CA CYS A 266 8.34 -43.86 -19.28
C CYS A 266 8.31 -42.38 -19.67
N TYR A 267 7.20 -41.93 -20.26
CA TYR A 267 6.99 -40.64 -20.95
C TYR A 267 7.41 -40.59 -22.43
N ARG A 268 6.72 -41.38 -23.26
CA ARG A 268 6.29 -40.90 -24.58
C ARG A 268 4.89 -40.32 -24.44
N PHE A 269 4.73 -39.06 -24.80
CA PHE A 269 3.42 -38.45 -25.04
C PHE A 269 2.92 -38.97 -26.39
N ASP A 270 1.91 -39.84 -26.36
CA ASP A 270 1.10 -40.12 -27.54
C ASP A 270 0.06 -39.00 -27.72
N HIS A 271 0.13 -38.35 -28.86
CA HIS A 271 -0.94 -37.52 -29.39
C HIS A 271 -2.07 -38.44 -29.90
N ASP A 272 -3.30 -38.02 -29.64
CA ASP A 272 -4.57 -38.53 -30.19
C ASP A 272 -5.25 -39.66 -29.41
N GLN A 273 -6.19 -39.30 -28.52
CA GLN A 273 -7.62 -39.53 -28.73
C GLN A 273 -8.47 -38.99 -27.56
N SER A 274 -9.60 -38.41 -27.95
CA SER A 274 -10.65 -37.78 -27.15
C SER A 274 -11.34 -38.69 -26.12
N ASN A 275 -11.61 -38.20 -24.90
CA ASN A 275 -12.99 -38.11 -24.37
C ASN A 275 -13.10 -37.30 -23.04
N GLN A 276 -13.89 -36.22 -23.12
CA GLN A 276 -14.85 -35.73 -22.12
C GLN A 276 -14.41 -35.42 -20.68
N ILE A 277 -14.11 -34.13 -20.44
CA ILE A 277 -14.43 -33.44 -19.18
C ILE A 277 -15.27 -32.21 -19.55
N HIS A 278 -16.45 -32.09 -18.94
CA HIS A 278 -17.42 -31.03 -19.19
C HIS A 278 -16.85 -29.64 -18.87
N PRO A 279 -16.97 -28.64 -19.76
CA PRO A 279 -16.75 -27.25 -19.39
C PRO A 279 -17.99 -26.73 -18.64
N ALA A 280 -17.79 -26.21 -17.42
CA ALA A 280 -18.76 -25.32 -16.80
C ALA A 280 -18.97 -24.11 -17.73
N ARG A 281 -20.14 -24.02 -18.34
CA ARG A 281 -20.55 -22.86 -19.15
C ARG A 281 -20.69 -21.66 -18.22
N ALA A 282 -19.83 -20.66 -18.38
CA ALA A 282 -20.15 -19.30 -17.99
C ALA A 282 -21.29 -18.81 -18.91
N VAL A 283 -22.51 -18.79 -18.39
CA VAL A 283 -23.66 -18.20 -19.08
C VAL A 283 -23.60 -16.69 -18.83
N LEU A 284 -23.09 -15.95 -19.82
CA LEU A 284 -23.37 -14.52 -19.92
C LEU A 284 -24.84 -14.36 -20.33
N HIS A 285 -25.68 -13.89 -19.41
CA HIS A 285 -27.04 -13.48 -19.75
C HIS A 285 -26.98 -12.18 -20.58
N PRO A 286 -27.54 -12.13 -21.80
CA PRO A 286 -27.72 -10.87 -22.50
C PRO A 286 -28.81 -10.04 -21.80
N ASP A 287 -28.58 -8.72 -21.74
CA ASP A 287 -29.57 -7.72 -21.33
C ASP A 287 -30.89 -7.92 -22.11
N PRO A 288 -32.04 -8.13 -21.43
CA PRO A 288 -33.32 -8.41 -22.08
C PRO A 288 -33.94 -7.19 -22.80
N SER A 289 -33.26 -6.04 -22.86
CA SER A 289 -33.85 -4.81 -23.42
C SER A 289 -33.64 -4.58 -24.92
N GLY A 290 -32.85 -5.41 -25.63
CA GLY A 290 -32.80 -5.43 -27.11
C GLY A 290 -32.46 -4.10 -27.80
N ARG A 291 -31.88 -3.12 -27.10
CA ARG A 291 -31.48 -1.83 -27.69
C ARG A 291 -30.02 -1.85 -28.13
N PRO A 292 -29.69 -1.41 -29.36
CA PRO A 292 -28.31 -1.25 -29.77
C PRO A 292 -27.61 -0.20 -28.89
N TRP A 293 -26.35 -0.47 -28.55
CA TRP A 293 -25.50 0.38 -27.73
C TRP A 293 -25.21 1.70 -28.47
N SER A 294 -26.05 2.71 -28.26
CA SER A 294 -25.80 4.07 -28.74
C SER A 294 -24.86 4.77 -27.76
N GLY A 295 -23.59 4.91 -28.14
CA GLY A 295 -22.60 5.70 -27.43
C GLY A 295 -23.04 7.17 -27.33
N ARG A 296 -23.62 7.54 -26.19
CA ARG A 296 -23.71 8.88 -25.56
C ARG A 296 -24.69 8.77 -24.38
N ARG A 297 -24.19 8.41 -23.19
CA ARG A 297 -24.89 8.80 -21.95
C ARG A 297 -24.33 10.15 -21.52
N LYS A 298 -25.22 11.12 -21.32
CA LYS A 298 -24.91 12.37 -20.64
C LYS A 298 -24.37 12.01 -19.26
N VAL A 299 -23.16 12.43 -18.95
CA VAL A 299 -22.61 12.42 -17.59
C VAL A 299 -23.49 13.38 -16.78
N HIS A 300 -24.27 12.84 -15.84
CA HIS A 300 -24.88 13.65 -14.80
C HIS A 300 -23.78 13.99 -13.80
N ASP A 301 -23.59 15.29 -13.58
CA ASP A 301 -22.63 15.91 -12.66
C ASP A 301 -22.88 15.38 -11.23
N PRO A 302 -21.96 14.63 -10.60
CA PRO A 302 -22.18 14.09 -9.24
C PRO A 302 -21.82 15.08 -8.13
N TRP A 303 -21.43 16.31 -8.46
CA TRP A 303 -20.99 17.31 -7.48
C TRP A 303 -22.14 18.20 -7.00
N PRO A 304 -22.45 18.26 -5.69
CA PRO A 304 -23.23 19.37 -5.15
C PRO A 304 -22.39 20.65 -5.28
N ARG A 305 -22.83 21.55 -6.16
CA ARG A 305 -22.29 22.91 -6.27
C ARG A 305 -22.61 23.67 -4.99
N ASN A 306 -21.63 23.79 -4.09
CA ASN A 306 -21.73 24.65 -2.93
C ASN A 306 -21.32 26.07 -3.36
N PRO A 307 -22.20 27.09 -3.32
CA PRO A 307 -21.83 28.44 -3.73
C PRO A 307 -20.92 29.06 -2.67
N VAL A 308 -19.63 29.19 -3.00
CA VAL A 308 -18.71 30.08 -2.29
C VAL A 308 -19.21 31.52 -2.53
N ARG A 309 -19.86 32.11 -1.53
CA ARG A 309 -20.11 33.55 -1.50
C ARG A 309 -18.77 34.26 -1.31
N THR A 310 -18.23 34.82 -2.38
CA THR A 310 -17.19 35.84 -2.32
C THR A 310 -17.80 37.12 -1.77
N ALA A 311 -17.53 37.45 -0.51
CA ALA A 311 -17.80 38.77 0.04
C ALA A 311 -16.64 39.70 -0.33
N ASP A 312 -16.93 40.68 -1.18
CA ASP A 312 -16.06 41.80 -1.53
C ASP A 312 -16.20 42.89 -0.45
N PRO A 313 -15.12 43.31 0.25
CA PRO A 313 -15.18 44.44 1.16
C PRO A 313 -14.41 45.63 0.58
N ALA A 314 -15.08 46.44 -0.25
CA ALA A 314 -14.62 47.78 -0.56
C ALA A 314 -15.81 48.74 -0.68
N ARG A 315 -16.20 49.34 0.46
CA ARG A 315 -16.68 50.72 0.65
C ARG A 315 -17.56 50.79 1.90
N GLU A 316 -17.00 51.33 2.98
CA GLU A 316 -17.58 52.48 3.69
C GLU A 316 -16.60 52.92 4.78
N GLY A 317 -16.29 54.22 4.78
CA GLY A 317 -15.27 54.82 5.63
C GLY A 317 -15.75 55.07 7.06
N GLY A 318 -14.82 55.07 8.00
CA GLY A 318 -15.13 55.44 9.39
C GLY A 318 -13.94 55.33 10.34
N ARG A 319 -13.07 56.34 10.32
CA ARG A 319 -12.24 56.89 11.41
C ARG A 319 -11.40 55.92 12.28
N LEU A 320 -10.07 56.13 12.19
CA LEU A 320 -9.03 55.71 13.12
C LEU A 320 -9.20 56.32 14.52
N HIS A 321 -8.91 55.54 15.58
CA HIS A 321 -8.04 55.94 16.71
C HIS A 321 -7.53 54.71 17.51
N PRO A 322 -6.34 54.77 18.14
CA PRO A 322 -5.60 53.59 18.63
C PRO A 322 -5.67 53.39 20.16
N HIS A 323 -5.05 52.29 20.63
CA HIS A 323 -4.62 51.92 21.99
C HIS A 323 -5.36 50.72 22.64
N ARG A 324 -4.64 49.58 22.78
CA ARG A 324 -4.09 49.12 24.09
C ARG A 324 -3.37 47.77 23.96
N LEU A 325 -2.09 47.79 24.33
CA LEU A 325 -1.32 46.64 24.83
C LEU A 325 -1.85 46.19 26.20
N VAL A 326 -1.98 44.88 26.45
CA VAL A 326 -1.90 44.21 27.77
C VAL A 326 -1.46 42.75 27.52
N GLN A 327 -0.17 42.43 27.66
CA GLN A 327 0.52 41.80 28.82
C GLN A 327 0.15 40.33 29.13
N ARG A 328 1.18 39.48 29.07
CA ARG A 328 1.27 38.12 29.63
C ARG A 328 1.34 38.16 31.17
N PRO A 329 0.98 37.09 31.88
CA PRO A 329 1.52 36.80 33.21
C PRO A 329 2.52 35.64 33.19
N GLU A 330 3.66 35.86 33.84
CA GLU A 330 4.61 34.86 34.29
C GLU A 330 4.12 34.18 35.60
N SER A 331 4.56 32.93 35.75
CA SER A 331 5.01 32.21 36.95
C SER A 331 4.24 32.28 38.28
N LEU A 332 3.96 31.09 38.82
CA LEU A 332 3.85 30.82 40.25
C LEU A 332 4.52 29.47 40.56
N ARG A 333 5.66 29.61 41.26
CA ARG A 333 6.48 28.63 42.02
C ARG A 333 7.34 27.62 41.27
#